data_AF-A0A800BRG7-F1
#
_entry.id   AF-A0A800BRG7-F1
#
_cell.length_a   1.000
_cell.length_b   1.000
_cell.length_c   1.000
_cell.angle_alpha   90.00
_cell.angle_beta   90.00
_cell.angle_gamma   90.00
#
_symmetry.space_group_name_H-M   'P 1'
#
loop_
_entity.id
_entity.type
_entity.pdbx_description
1 polymer ?
#
loop_
_entity_poly.entity_id
_entity_poly.type
_entity_poly.pdbx_seq_one_letter_code
_entity_poly.pdbx_strand_id
1 'polypeptide(L)'
;RGKKLLVIWGHGALARSWCSVQEALLVGSRFGMDVTLAYPEGYDLDPQVIEWVEQNCAANGRAFEIIHDVRAGYRGAHVVYSRHWMSPDAYRGGVFHKQEEIEKALQYPEWICDAEKMALTDNAIFTHPMPVDRGREVTDEVASGPRSCIYDVAENRLHVQKAIMALTMGDFD
;
A
#
# COMPACT_ATOMS: atom_id res chain seq x y z
N ARG A 1 7.99 -0.79 15.83
CA ARG A 1 7.67 0.60 16.24
C ARG A 1 8.76 1.54 15.76
N GLY A 2 8.41 2.76 15.32
CA GLY A 2 9.36 3.78 14.84
C GLY A 2 10.06 3.47 13.52
N LYS A 3 9.53 2.51 12.76
CA LYS A 3 9.92 2.26 11.37
C LYS A 3 8.95 3.01 10.46
N LYS A 4 9.45 3.51 9.34
CA LYS A 4 8.68 4.28 8.35
C LYS A 4 8.08 3.33 7.29
N LEU A 5 6.75 3.29 7.21
CA LEU A 5 5.99 2.61 6.16
C LEU A 5 5.60 3.63 5.09
N LEU A 6 6.02 3.39 3.86
CA LEU A 6 5.49 4.07 2.68
C LEU A 6 4.43 3.18 2.03
N VAL A 7 3.19 3.64 1.97
CA VAL A 7 2.15 3.09 1.09
C VAL A 7 2.02 4.05 -0.09
N ILE A 8 2.34 3.58 -1.29
CA ILE A 8 2.40 4.43 -2.49
C ILE A 8 1.55 3.87 -3.63
N TRP A 9 0.86 4.77 -4.32
CA TRP A 9 0.11 4.45 -5.54
C TRP A 9 1.08 4.00 -6.64
N GLY A 10 0.77 2.86 -7.26
CA GLY A 10 1.52 2.33 -8.39
C GLY A 10 0.79 2.60 -9.69
N HIS A 11 1.51 3.00 -10.73
CA HIS A 11 0.96 3.10 -12.08
C HIS A 11 0.40 1.74 -12.55
N GLY A 12 -0.72 1.73 -13.30
CA GLY A 12 -1.27 0.48 -13.79
C GLY A 12 -2.59 0.64 -14.53
N ALA A 13 -2.98 -0.39 -15.28
CA ALA A 13 -4.32 -0.48 -15.88
C ALA A 13 -5.27 -1.36 -15.05
N LEU A 14 -4.79 -1.91 -13.93
CA LEU A 14 -5.57 -2.78 -13.07
C LEU A 14 -6.31 -1.95 -12.03
N ALA A 15 -7.44 -1.36 -12.41
CA ALA A 15 -8.34 -0.65 -11.48
C ALA A 15 -8.79 -1.57 -10.34
N ARG A 16 -8.19 -1.37 -9.15
CA ARG A 16 -8.26 -2.25 -7.99
C ARG A 16 -8.94 -1.54 -6.83
N SER A 17 -9.60 -2.31 -5.97
CA SER A 17 -10.23 -1.77 -4.75
C SER A 17 -9.20 -1.24 -3.75
N TRP A 18 -9.68 -0.42 -2.82
CA TRP A 18 -8.90 0.21 -1.75
C TRP A 18 -8.48 -0.72 -0.62
N CYS A 19 -9.08 -1.93 -0.54
CA CYS A 19 -9.06 -2.74 0.68
C CYS A 19 -7.64 -2.98 1.21
N SER A 20 -6.70 -3.35 0.35
CA SER A 20 -5.37 -3.76 0.84
C SER A 20 -4.46 -2.59 1.23
N VAL A 21 -4.62 -1.44 0.59
CA VAL A 21 -3.83 -0.24 0.91
C VAL A 21 -4.35 0.38 2.20
N GLN A 22 -5.67 0.41 2.36
CA GLN A 22 -6.32 0.79 3.61
C GLN A 22 -5.94 -0.16 4.76
N GLU A 23 -5.92 -1.48 4.52
CA GLU A 23 -5.43 -2.46 5.49
C GLU A 23 -3.97 -2.21 5.89
N ALA A 24 -3.08 -1.98 4.92
CA ALA A 24 -1.66 -1.71 5.20
C ALA A 24 -1.46 -0.46 6.06
N LEU A 25 -2.21 0.61 5.79
CA LEU A 25 -2.21 1.84 6.59
C LEU A 25 -2.70 1.59 8.02
N LEU A 26 -3.82 0.87 8.18
CA LEU A 26 -4.41 0.56 9.49
C LEU A 26 -3.48 -0.33 10.32
N VAL A 27 -2.93 -1.38 9.73
CA VAL A 27 -2.01 -2.30 10.40
C VAL A 27 -0.71 -1.56 10.77
N GLY A 28 -0.11 -0.84 9.82
CA GLY A 28 1.13 -0.09 10.06
C GLY A 28 1.01 0.93 11.19
N SER A 29 -0.04 1.75 11.16
CA SER A 29 -0.32 2.74 12.21
C SER A 29 -0.59 2.07 13.57
N ARG A 30 -1.37 0.97 13.58
CA ARG A 30 -1.69 0.23 14.83
C ARG A 30 -0.46 -0.37 15.49
N PHE A 31 0.51 -0.85 14.71
CA PHE A 31 1.79 -1.38 15.22
C PHE A 31 2.84 -0.30 15.54
N GLY A 32 2.46 0.99 15.47
CA GLY A 32 3.28 2.12 15.87
C GLY A 32 4.42 2.40 14.89
N MET A 33 4.15 2.29 13.59
CA MET A 33 5.00 2.80 12.52
C MET A 33 4.72 4.29 12.27
N ASP A 34 5.69 4.98 11.70
CA ASP A 34 5.45 6.27 11.03
C ASP A 34 4.93 5.94 9.63
N VAL A 35 3.80 6.52 9.23
CA VAL A 35 3.08 6.13 8.01
C VAL A 35 3.04 7.28 7.02
N THR A 36 3.51 7.03 5.80
CA THR A 36 3.42 7.95 4.67
C THR A 36 2.52 7.32 3.62
N LEU A 37 1.46 8.03 3.24
CA LEU A 37 0.61 7.67 2.11
C LEU A 37 0.92 8.61 0.93
N ALA A 38 1.29 8.04 -0.22
CA ALA A 38 1.69 8.81 -1.39
C ALA A 38 0.86 8.45 -2.61
N TYR A 39 0.24 9.43 -3.28
CA TYR A 39 -0.56 9.20 -4.49
C TYR A 39 -0.72 10.47 -5.36
N PRO A 40 -0.97 10.34 -6.67
CA PRO A 40 -1.34 11.49 -7.52
C PRO A 40 -2.67 12.09 -7.05
N GLU A 41 -2.82 13.41 -7.06
CA GLU A 41 -4.08 14.06 -6.64
C GLU A 41 -5.32 13.46 -7.31
N GLY A 42 -6.39 13.28 -6.54
CA GLY A 42 -7.63 12.65 -7.00
C GLY A 42 -7.64 11.12 -6.94
N TYR A 43 -6.67 10.51 -6.24
CA TYR A 43 -6.65 9.09 -5.84
C TYR A 43 -6.87 8.91 -4.33
N ASP A 44 -7.61 9.83 -3.73
CA ASP A 44 -7.92 9.82 -2.30
C ASP A 44 -8.57 8.50 -1.87
N LEU A 45 -8.29 8.10 -0.63
CA LEU A 45 -8.88 6.92 0.01
C LEU A 45 -10.08 7.32 0.87
N ASP A 46 -10.75 6.32 1.46
CA ASP A 46 -11.87 6.54 2.35
C ASP A 46 -11.48 7.45 3.54
N PRO A 47 -12.12 8.63 3.71
CA PRO A 47 -11.78 9.56 4.77
C PRO A 47 -11.95 8.97 6.17
N GLN A 48 -12.88 8.02 6.37
CA GLN A 48 -13.04 7.35 7.66
C GLN A 48 -11.83 6.49 7.99
N VAL A 49 -11.25 5.81 7.00
CA VAL A 49 -10.04 5.02 7.21
C VAL A 49 -8.84 5.92 7.47
N ILE A 50 -8.73 7.03 6.75
CA ILE A 50 -7.67 8.01 7.00
C ILE A 50 -7.74 8.54 8.44
N GLU A 51 -8.93 8.85 8.94
CA GLU A 51 -9.15 9.28 10.33
C GLU A 51 -8.68 8.19 11.33
N TRP A 52 -9.00 6.92 11.09
CA TRP A 52 -8.53 5.83 11.97
C TRP A 52 -7.00 5.67 11.96
N VAL A 53 -6.35 5.92 10.82
CA VAL A 53 -4.88 5.88 10.70
C VAL A 53 -4.26 7.03 11.49
N GLU A 54 -4.80 8.23 11.38
CA GLU A 54 -4.41 9.41 12.18
C GLU A 54 -4.53 9.14 13.68
N GLN A 55 -5.68 8.61 14.12
CA GLN A 55 -5.94 8.27 15.51
C GLN A 55 -4.95 7.21 16.03
N ASN A 56 -4.66 6.17 15.23
CA ASN A 56 -3.69 5.14 15.59
C ASN A 56 -2.26 5.71 15.71
N CYS A 57 -1.84 6.56 14.77
CA CYS A 57 -0.53 7.19 14.82
C CYS A 57 -0.41 8.12 16.03
N ALA A 58 -1.41 8.96 16.30
CA ALA A 58 -1.45 9.84 17.46
C ALA A 58 -1.36 9.05 18.78
N ALA A 59 -2.15 7.97 18.92
CA ALA A 59 -2.13 7.11 20.10
C ALA A 59 -0.78 6.40 20.32
N ASN A 60 0.02 6.21 19.27
CA ASN A 60 1.36 5.61 19.33
C ASN A 60 2.50 6.64 19.36
N GLY A 61 2.19 7.95 19.35
CA GLY A 61 3.18 9.02 19.23
C GLY A 61 4.00 8.93 17.94
N ARG A 62 3.33 8.64 16.82
CA ARG A 62 3.92 8.48 15.48
C ARG A 62 3.37 9.50 14.50
N ALA A 63 4.10 9.72 13.43
CA ALA A 63 3.68 10.60 12.34
C ALA A 63 2.77 9.86 11.33
N PHE A 64 1.80 10.59 10.81
CA PHE A 64 1.08 10.25 9.59
C PHE A 64 1.16 11.43 8.63
N GLU A 65 1.45 11.18 7.36
CA GLU A 65 1.49 12.20 6.31
C GLU A 65 0.90 11.68 5.01
N ILE A 66 0.21 12.56 4.29
CA ILE A 66 -0.23 12.35 2.91
C ILE A 66 0.61 13.26 2.02
N ILE A 67 1.15 12.71 0.93
CA ILE A 67 1.98 13.45 -0.02
C ILE A 67 1.60 13.14 -1.48
N HIS A 68 1.87 14.10 -2.37
CA HIS A 68 1.62 13.97 -3.81
C HIS A 68 2.90 14.01 -4.65
N ASP A 69 4.06 13.86 -4.00
CA ASP A 69 5.36 13.76 -4.66
C ASP A 69 5.78 12.29 -4.79
N VAL A 70 6.10 11.89 -6.02
CA VAL A 70 6.41 10.50 -6.39
C VAL A 70 7.70 9.95 -5.76
N ARG A 71 8.59 10.81 -5.24
CA ARG A 71 9.90 10.43 -4.69
C ARG A 71 10.02 10.69 -3.19
N ALA A 72 9.36 11.71 -2.66
CA ALA A 72 9.58 12.22 -1.31
C ALA A 72 9.30 11.15 -0.25
N GLY A 73 8.28 10.31 -0.46
CA GLY A 73 7.91 9.25 0.48
C GLY A 73 8.96 8.17 0.66
N TYR A 74 9.79 7.93 -0.36
CA TYR A 74 10.85 6.91 -0.30
C TYR A 74 11.96 7.28 0.69
N ARG A 75 12.21 8.59 0.91
CA ARG A 75 13.31 9.03 1.78
C ARG A 75 13.11 8.53 3.21
N GLY A 76 14.08 7.72 3.67
CA GLY A 76 14.07 7.13 5.02
C GLY A 76 12.99 6.07 5.24
N ALA A 77 12.30 5.62 4.19
CA ALA A 77 11.35 4.51 4.30
C ALA A 77 12.10 3.23 4.69
N HIS A 78 11.46 2.41 5.52
CA HIS A 78 11.95 1.10 5.93
C HIS A 78 11.14 -0.05 5.32
N VAL A 79 9.90 0.25 4.92
CA VAL A 79 9.00 -0.64 4.19
C VAL A 79 8.36 0.16 3.08
N VAL A 80 8.39 -0.37 1.85
CA VAL A 80 7.68 0.20 0.70
C VAL A 80 6.61 -0.79 0.26
N TYR A 81 5.37 -0.34 0.29
CA TYR A 81 4.19 -1.00 -0.24
C TYR A 81 3.72 -0.20 -1.45
N SER A 82 4.01 -0.67 -2.66
CA SER A 82 3.52 -0.03 -3.90
C SER A 82 2.35 -0.82 -4.45
N ARG A 83 1.23 -0.19 -4.77
CA ARG A 83 0.06 -0.87 -5.36
C ARG A 83 -0.84 0.14 -6.08
N HIS A 84 -1.44 -0.24 -7.21
CA HIS A 84 -2.49 0.52 -7.86
C HIS A 84 -3.82 0.40 -7.10
N TRP A 85 -4.57 1.49 -7.04
CA TRP A 85 -5.98 1.50 -6.64
C TRP A 85 -6.77 2.53 -7.45
N MET A 86 -8.08 2.31 -7.55
CA MET A 86 -8.99 3.18 -8.30
C MET A 86 -9.26 4.49 -7.56
N SER A 87 -9.56 5.56 -8.29
CA SER A 87 -10.01 6.81 -7.66
C SER A 87 -11.42 6.71 -7.03
N PRO A 88 -11.80 7.61 -6.11
CA PRO A 88 -13.18 7.69 -5.55
C PRO A 88 -14.27 7.79 -6.60
N ASP A 89 -13.90 8.38 -7.73
CA ASP A 89 -14.73 8.64 -8.88
C ASP A 89 -14.93 7.43 -9.80
N ALA A 90 -14.21 6.33 -9.58
CA ALA A 90 -14.29 5.17 -10.44
C ALA A 90 -15.67 4.49 -10.39
N TYR A 91 -16.39 4.61 -9.27
CA TYR A 91 -17.71 4.02 -9.07
C TYR A 91 -18.76 5.12 -8.84
N ARG A 92 -19.59 5.41 -9.85
CA ARG A 92 -20.59 6.49 -9.80
C ARG A 92 -21.92 6.02 -10.34
N GLY A 93 -23.01 6.35 -9.64
CA GLY A 93 -24.37 5.97 -10.05
C GLY A 93 -24.60 4.46 -10.08
N GLY A 94 -23.90 3.70 -9.24
CA GLY A 94 -23.99 2.23 -9.22
C GLY A 94 -23.19 1.51 -10.32
N VAL A 95 -22.44 2.26 -11.14
CA VAL A 95 -21.68 1.74 -12.29
C VAL A 95 -20.19 1.98 -12.10
N PHE A 96 -19.39 0.99 -12.46
CA PHE A 96 -17.94 1.09 -12.51
C PHE A 96 -17.48 1.65 -13.86
N HIS A 97 -16.94 2.86 -13.88
CA HIS A 97 -16.42 3.56 -15.06
C HIS A 97 -14.98 3.13 -15.36
N LYS A 98 -14.81 1.82 -15.59
CA LYS A 98 -13.49 1.18 -15.68
C LYS A 98 -12.56 1.81 -16.73
N GLN A 99 -13.09 2.14 -17.90
CA GLN A 99 -12.28 2.63 -19.02
C GLN A 99 -11.74 4.05 -18.71
N GLU A 100 -12.59 4.94 -18.19
CA GLU A 100 -12.19 6.28 -17.75
C GLU A 100 -11.12 6.21 -16.65
N GLU A 101 -11.29 5.30 -15.69
CA GLU A 101 -10.33 5.09 -14.60
C GLU A 101 -8.97 4.60 -15.11
N ILE A 102 -8.96 3.68 -16.09
CA ILE A 102 -7.72 3.23 -16.73
C ILE A 102 -7.06 4.38 -17.47
N GLU A 103 -7.80 5.16 -18.26
CA GLU A 103 -7.26 6.29 -19.00
C GLU A 103 -6.65 7.35 -18.09
N LYS A 104 -7.30 7.64 -16.95
CA LYS A 104 -6.77 8.51 -15.90
C LYS A 104 -5.47 7.96 -15.31
N ALA A 105 -5.45 6.68 -14.90
CA ALA A 105 -4.27 6.06 -14.30
C ALA A 105 -3.06 6.02 -15.22
N LEU A 106 -3.29 5.87 -16.54
CA LEU A 106 -2.20 5.81 -17.51
C LEU A 106 -1.45 7.13 -17.72
N GLN A 107 -1.98 8.25 -17.19
CA GLN A 107 -1.34 9.57 -17.25
C GLN A 107 -0.15 9.73 -16.29
N TYR A 108 0.07 8.77 -15.38
CA TYR A 108 1.04 8.85 -14.29
C TYR A 108 2.12 7.74 -14.35
N PRO A 109 2.84 7.55 -15.48
CA PRO A 109 3.82 6.47 -15.61
C PRO A 109 4.99 6.56 -14.61
N GLU A 110 5.30 7.74 -14.10
CA GLU A 110 6.39 7.99 -13.15
C GLU A 110 6.17 7.34 -11.77
N TRP A 111 4.93 6.97 -11.44
CA TRP A 111 4.54 6.34 -10.18
C TRP A 111 4.85 4.83 -10.09
N ILE A 112 5.62 4.31 -11.04
CA ILE A 112 6.23 2.98 -10.90
C ILE A 112 7.26 2.95 -9.76
N CYS A 113 7.25 1.87 -8.97
CA CYS A 113 8.32 1.57 -8.01
C CYS A 113 9.52 0.93 -8.73
N ASP A 114 10.64 1.64 -8.82
CA ASP A 114 11.86 1.21 -9.50
C ASP A 114 13.08 1.21 -8.55
N ALA A 115 14.20 0.65 -9.01
CA ALA A 115 15.41 0.61 -8.18
C ALA A 115 15.93 2.01 -7.80
N GLU A 116 15.71 3.03 -8.66
CA GLU A 116 16.13 4.40 -8.38
C GLU A 116 15.39 4.96 -7.16
N LYS A 117 14.07 4.81 -7.11
CA LYS A 117 13.26 5.24 -5.96
C LYS A 117 13.55 4.39 -4.72
N MET A 118 13.71 3.07 -4.89
CA MET A 118 14.10 2.18 -3.78
C MET A 118 15.48 2.54 -3.19
N ALA A 119 16.41 3.06 -3.98
CA ALA A 119 17.72 3.52 -3.49
C ALA A 119 17.64 4.78 -2.61
N LEU A 120 16.53 5.52 -2.62
CA LEU A 120 16.31 6.67 -1.72
C LEU A 120 15.92 6.24 -0.30
N THR A 121 15.58 4.97 -0.11
CA THR A 121 15.08 4.42 1.16
C THR A 121 16.22 4.13 2.14
N ASP A 122 15.89 3.88 3.41
CA ASP A 122 16.84 3.35 4.39
C ASP A 122 16.93 1.83 4.26
N ASN A 123 17.42 1.37 3.10
CA ASN A 123 17.43 -0.04 2.70
C ASN A 123 16.07 -0.70 2.94
N ALA A 124 14.95 -0.13 2.46
CA ALA A 124 13.64 -0.68 2.74
C ALA A 124 13.47 -2.13 2.26
N ILE A 125 12.55 -2.87 2.88
CA ILE A 125 11.96 -4.05 2.25
C ILE A 125 10.84 -3.61 1.30
N PHE A 126 10.67 -4.33 0.20
CA PHE A 126 9.55 -4.18 -0.72
C PHE A 126 8.49 -5.24 -0.42
N THR A 127 7.22 -4.82 -0.37
CA THR A 127 6.08 -5.73 -0.17
C THR A 127 4.92 -5.40 -1.09
N HIS A 128 4.11 -6.41 -1.40
CA HIS A 128 2.97 -6.33 -2.29
C HIS A 128 2.01 -7.51 -2.02
N PRO A 129 0.67 -7.32 -2.02
CA PRO A 129 -0.32 -8.35 -1.66
C PRO A 129 -0.59 -9.40 -2.76
N MET A 130 -0.08 -9.15 -3.96
CA MET A 130 -0.26 -9.91 -5.20
C MET A 130 -1.71 -9.94 -5.74
N PRO A 131 -1.92 -10.19 -7.05
CA PRO A 131 -0.90 -10.30 -8.12
C PRO A 131 -0.20 -8.96 -8.39
N VAL A 132 1.08 -8.98 -8.73
CA VAL A 132 1.87 -7.77 -9.04
C VAL A 132 1.69 -7.40 -10.52
N ASP A 133 1.38 -6.14 -10.84
CA ASP A 133 1.44 -5.61 -12.21
C ASP A 133 2.89 -5.20 -12.56
N ARG A 134 3.67 -6.20 -12.95
CA ARG A 134 5.10 -6.06 -13.26
C ARG A 134 5.33 -5.15 -14.48
N GLY A 135 6.27 -4.23 -14.34
CA GLY A 135 6.55 -3.20 -15.35
C GLY A 135 5.56 -2.02 -15.33
N ARG A 136 4.59 -2.02 -14.41
CA ARG A 136 3.69 -0.88 -14.18
C ARG A 136 3.71 -0.40 -12.74
N GLU A 137 3.22 -1.20 -11.79
CA GLU A 137 3.20 -0.84 -10.37
C GLU A 137 4.63 -0.86 -9.81
N VAL A 138 5.43 -1.82 -10.29
CA VAL A 138 6.80 -2.06 -9.83
C VAL A 138 7.62 -2.74 -10.93
N THR A 139 8.91 -2.44 -10.96
CA THR A 139 9.88 -3.11 -11.85
C THR A 139 10.19 -4.54 -11.40
N ASP A 140 10.58 -5.40 -12.33
CA ASP A 140 10.89 -6.81 -12.04
C ASP A 140 12.07 -6.99 -11.07
N GLU A 141 13.06 -6.10 -11.16
CA GLU A 141 14.24 -6.08 -10.29
C GLU A 141 13.89 -5.78 -8.83
N VAL A 142 12.89 -4.93 -8.57
CA VAL A 142 12.41 -4.65 -7.21
C VAL A 142 11.51 -5.78 -6.73
N ALA A 143 10.55 -6.21 -7.55
CA ALA A 143 9.59 -7.24 -7.17
C ALA A 143 10.24 -8.61 -6.92
N SER A 144 11.33 -8.92 -7.61
CA SER A 144 12.07 -10.18 -7.48
C SER A 144 13.45 -10.01 -6.83
N GLY A 145 13.74 -8.79 -6.35
CA GLY A 145 15.02 -8.46 -5.75
C GLY A 145 15.18 -9.04 -4.34
N PRO A 146 16.40 -9.01 -3.79
CA PRO A 146 16.72 -9.61 -2.49
C PRO A 146 16.05 -8.93 -1.30
N ARG A 147 15.43 -7.76 -1.49
CA ARG A 147 14.67 -7.01 -0.47
C ARG A 147 13.16 -7.20 -0.59
N SER A 148 12.71 -7.96 -1.59
CA SER A 148 11.30 -8.28 -1.77
C SER A 148 10.88 -9.39 -0.81
N CYS A 149 9.81 -9.15 -0.04
CA CYS A 149 9.20 -10.15 0.82
C CYS A 149 7.80 -10.58 0.34
N ILE A 150 7.50 -10.38 -0.95
CA ILE A 150 6.16 -10.67 -1.52
C ILE A 150 5.74 -12.13 -1.34
N TYR A 151 6.69 -13.06 -1.41
CA TYR A 151 6.43 -14.49 -1.23
C TYR A 151 6.24 -14.83 0.26
N ASP A 152 7.04 -14.25 1.15
CA ASP A 152 6.86 -14.43 2.61
C ASP A 152 5.49 -13.93 3.05
N VAL A 153 5.05 -12.77 2.53
CA VAL A 153 3.71 -12.23 2.81
C VAL A 153 2.61 -13.15 2.30
N ALA A 154 2.78 -13.74 1.13
CA ALA A 154 1.82 -14.69 0.58
C ALA A 154 1.77 -16.01 1.36
N GLU A 155 2.92 -16.54 1.79
CA GLU A 155 2.98 -17.72 2.67
C GLU A 155 2.29 -17.45 4.01
N ASN A 156 2.58 -16.29 4.62
CA ASN A 156 2.03 -15.91 5.91
C ASN A 156 0.50 -15.76 5.93
N ARG A 157 -0.15 -15.59 4.78
CA ARG A 157 -1.62 -15.63 4.68
C ARG A 157 -2.20 -16.95 5.21
N LEU A 158 -1.55 -18.08 4.91
CA LEU A 158 -1.98 -19.40 5.40
C LEU A 158 -1.93 -19.43 6.94
N HIS A 159 -0.84 -18.95 7.53
CA HIS A 159 -0.64 -18.99 8.97
C HIS A 159 -1.61 -18.08 9.72
N VAL A 160 -1.83 -16.87 9.21
CA VAL A 160 -2.80 -15.92 9.78
C VAL A 160 -4.21 -16.47 9.70
N GLN A 161 -4.62 -17.04 8.56
CA GLN A 161 -5.96 -17.62 8.40
C GLN A 161 -6.18 -18.82 9.34
N LYS A 162 -5.18 -19.69 9.51
CA LYS A 162 -5.23 -20.77 10.51
C LYS A 162 -5.40 -20.23 11.93
N ALA A 163 -4.65 -19.20 12.30
CA ALA A 163 -4.74 -18.59 13.62
C ALA A 163 -6.13 -17.98 13.86
N ILE A 164 -6.69 -17.28 12.87
CA ILE A 164 -8.05 -16.72 12.96
C ILE A 164 -9.06 -17.84 13.18
N MET A 165 -9.04 -18.90 12.35
CA MET A 165 -9.97 -20.03 12.50
C MET A 165 -9.82 -20.72 13.85
N ALA A 166 -8.59 -20.92 14.32
CA ALA A 166 -8.35 -21.49 15.65
C ALA A 166 -9.02 -20.61 16.72
N LEU A 167 -8.76 -19.30 16.73
CA LEU A 167 -9.27 -18.36 17.74
C LEU A 167 -10.79 -18.17 17.73
N THR A 168 -11.45 -18.34 16.59
CA THR A 168 -12.89 -18.07 16.46
C THR A 168 -13.76 -19.32 16.37
N MET A 169 -13.16 -20.48 16.07
CA MET A 169 -13.88 -21.75 15.88
C MET A 169 -13.33 -22.88 16.76
N GLY A 170 -12.22 -22.66 17.45
CA GLY A 170 -11.68 -23.59 18.43
C GLY A 170 -12.41 -23.44 19.76
N ASP A 171 -12.85 -24.55 20.33
CA ASP A 171 -13.31 -24.60 21.72
C ASP A 171 -12.08 -24.52 22.63
N PHE A 172 -11.80 -23.31 23.11
CA PHE A 172 -10.82 -23.09 24.17
C PHE A 172 -11.58 -22.87 25.48
N ASP A 173 -11.53 -23.87 26.36
CA ASP A 173 -11.97 -23.77 27.76
C ASP A 173 -11.10 -22.79 28.57
#